data_AF-A0A3D5DVS9-F1
#
_entry.id   AF-A0A3D5DVS9-F1
#
_cell.length_a   1.000
_cell.length_b   1.000
_cell.length_c   1.000
_cell.angle_alpha   90.00
_cell.angle_beta   90.00
_cell.angle_gamma   90.00
#
_symmetry.space_group_name_H-M   'P 1'
#
loop_
_entity.id
_entity.type
_entity.pdbx_description
1 polymer ?
#
loop_
_entity_poly.entity_id
_entity_poly.type
_entity_poly.pdbx_seq_one_letter_code
_entity_poly.pdbx_strand_id
1 'polypeptide(L)'
;EPRAWSADGLPLTPDAHRRVALRACEVVGTPVAADWREPWPSADGASPQTQAWLAARRMDLRWARVHAAPWVARRVRGVSSGDGVNPKRPELLPF
;
A
#
# COMPACT_ATOMS: atom_id res chain seq x y z
N GLU A 1 0.39 0.97 11.76
CA GLU A 1 1.80 0.74 11.40
C GLU A 1 2.12 1.35 10.05
N PRO A 2 2.71 2.57 9.99
CA PRO A 2 3.04 3.23 8.71
C PRO A 2 4.01 2.43 7.85
N ARG A 3 4.93 1.69 8.47
CA ARG A 3 5.92 0.80 7.81
C ARG A 3 5.29 -0.36 7.03
N ALA A 4 4.01 -0.65 7.28
CA ALA A 4 3.30 -1.73 6.59
C ALA A 4 2.96 -1.37 5.14
N TRP A 5 2.92 -0.09 4.81
CA TRP A 5 2.46 0.42 3.52
C TRP A 5 3.62 0.95 2.69
N SER A 6 3.52 0.82 1.38
CA SER A 6 4.41 1.47 0.42
C SER A 6 4.34 3.00 0.52
N ALA A 7 5.21 3.68 -0.25
CA ALA A 7 5.31 5.15 -0.24
C ALA A 7 3.99 5.86 -0.65
N ASP A 8 3.19 5.24 -1.50
CA ASP A 8 1.86 5.72 -1.91
C ASP A 8 0.74 5.24 -0.97
N GLY A 9 1.06 4.48 0.08
CA GLY A 9 0.11 4.10 1.13
C GLY A 9 -0.95 3.07 0.74
N LEU A 10 -0.88 2.50 -0.47
CA LEU A 10 -1.88 1.57 -0.99
C LEU A 10 -1.41 0.11 -0.93
N PRO A 11 -0.35 -0.29 -1.64
CA PRO A 11 0.17 -1.64 -1.52
C PRO A 11 0.89 -1.85 -0.17
N LEU A 12 0.87 -3.10 0.27
CA LEU A 12 1.67 -3.52 1.41
C LEU A 12 3.15 -3.62 1.01
N THR A 13 4.04 -3.34 1.95
CA THR A 13 5.47 -3.63 1.78
C THR A 13 5.71 -5.14 1.75
N PRO A 14 6.86 -5.61 1.22
CA PRO A 14 7.20 -7.04 1.25
C PRO A 14 7.18 -7.63 2.67
N ASP A 15 7.63 -6.89 3.67
CA ASP A 15 7.60 -7.33 5.07
C ASP A 15 6.16 -7.46 5.59
N ALA A 16 5.29 -6.50 5.26
CA ALA A 16 3.89 -6.57 5.62
C ALA A 16 3.18 -7.76 4.93
N HIS A 17 3.47 -8.02 3.65
CA HIS A 17 2.98 -9.20 2.95
C HIS A 17 3.46 -10.50 3.61
N ARG A 18 4.73 -10.59 4.01
CA ARG A 18 5.27 -11.74 4.74
C ARG A 18 4.52 -11.97 6.05
N ARG A 19 4.27 -10.91 6.83
CA ARG A 19 3.50 -11.00 8.08
C ARG A 19 2.06 -11.48 7.84
N VAL A 20 1.39 -10.98 6.81
CA VAL A 20 0.04 -11.46 6.43
C VAL A 20 0.07 -12.93 6.04
N ALA A 21 1.07 -13.39 5.29
CA ALA A 21 1.22 -14.79 4.92
C ALA A 21 1.44 -15.69 6.15
N LEU A 22 2.32 -15.27 7.08
CA LEU A 22 2.56 -15.97 8.33
C LEU A 22 1.29 -16.05 9.20
N ARG A 23 0.51 -14.97 9.27
CA ARG A 23 -0.80 -14.98 9.96
C ARG A 23 -1.78 -15.93 9.29
N ALA A 24 -1.83 -15.95 7.96
CA ALA A 24 -2.68 -16.88 7.23
C ALA A 24 -2.31 -18.33 7.51
N CYS A 25 -1.01 -18.67 7.52
CA CYS A 25 -0.51 -20.00 7.91
C CYS A 25 -0.93 -20.39 9.33
N GLU A 26 -0.81 -19.48 10.31
CA GLU A 26 -1.26 -19.71 11.69
C GLU A 26 -2.77 -20.04 11.73
N VAL A 27 -3.59 -19.29 10.99
CA VAL A 27 -5.06 -19.49 10.95
C VAL A 27 -5.45 -20.84 10.36
N VAL A 28 -4.72 -21.33 9.36
CA VAL A 28 -5.00 -22.63 8.73
C VAL A 28 -4.25 -23.81 9.37
N GLY A 29 -3.47 -23.56 10.43
CA GLY A 29 -2.70 -24.58 11.13
C GLY A 29 -1.46 -25.08 10.36
N THR A 30 -0.98 -24.33 9.37
CA THR A 30 0.24 -24.66 8.63
C THR A 30 1.46 -24.26 9.48
N PRO A 31 2.38 -25.19 9.78
CA PRO A 31 3.57 -24.88 10.57
C PRO A 31 4.49 -23.90 9.82
N VAL A 32 4.97 -22.88 10.54
CA VAL A 32 5.88 -21.86 10.02
C VAL A 32 6.98 -21.58 11.06
N ALA A 33 8.18 -21.22 10.59
CA ALA A 33 9.35 -21.00 11.44
C ALA A 33 9.51 -19.56 11.97
N ALA A 34 8.62 -18.64 11.59
CA ALA A 34 8.67 -17.23 11.96
C ALA A 34 7.34 -16.76 12.54
N ASP A 35 7.35 -15.73 13.38
CA ASP A 35 6.14 -15.16 13.98
C ASP A 35 5.80 -13.83 13.31
N TRP A 36 4.56 -13.69 12.86
CA TRP A 36 4.08 -12.42 12.26
C TRP A 36 4.02 -11.27 13.28
N ARG A 37 4.03 -11.59 14.59
CA ARG A 37 4.03 -10.63 15.71
C ARG A 37 5.41 -10.05 16.02
N GLU A 38 6.47 -10.51 15.33
CA GLU A 38 7.81 -9.96 15.48
C GLU A 38 7.78 -8.43 15.42
N PRO A 39 8.48 -7.72 16.32
CA PRO A 39 8.49 -6.26 16.32
C PRO A 39 8.87 -5.71 14.96
N TRP A 40 8.26 -4.58 14.58
CA TRP A 40 8.68 -3.89 13.37
C TRP A 40 10.09 -3.32 13.55
N PRO A 41 10.97 -3.41 12.53
CA PRO A 41 12.32 -2.85 12.59
C PRO A 41 12.27 -1.38 13.02
N SER A 42 13.14 -0.97 13.93
CA SER A 42 13.21 0.41 14.42
C SER A 42 13.21 1.39 13.26
N ALA A 43 12.26 2.32 13.28
CA ALA A 43 12.31 3.44 12.37
C ALA A 43 13.36 4.41 12.93
N ASP A 44 14.50 4.54 12.27
CA ASP A 44 15.47 5.57 12.62
C ASP A 44 14.75 6.94 12.60
N GLY A 45 14.70 7.61 13.76
CA GLY A 45 14.24 9.00 13.84
C GLY A 45 12.78 9.28 14.22
N ALA A 46 12.14 8.47 15.07
CA ALA A 46 10.86 8.85 15.67
C ALA A 46 11.02 10.13 16.55
N SER A 47 10.63 11.29 16.00
CA SER A 47 10.69 12.58 16.67
C SER A 47 9.42 12.84 17.52
N PRO A 48 9.45 13.78 18.49
CA PRO A 48 8.38 14.00 19.47
C PRO A 48 7.00 14.26 18.84
N GLN A 49 5.95 13.83 19.55
CA GLN A 49 4.55 13.69 19.05
C GLN A 49 3.98 14.93 18.31
N THR A 50 4.34 16.15 18.72
CA THR A 50 3.90 17.38 18.03
C THR A 50 4.59 17.59 16.68
N GLN A 51 5.89 17.26 16.57
CA GLN A 51 6.60 17.27 15.29
C GLN A 51 6.05 16.18 14.35
N ALA A 52 5.60 15.05 14.92
CA ALA A 52 4.96 13.98 14.16
C ALA A 52 3.66 14.42 13.47
N TRP A 53 2.84 15.29 14.08
CA TRP A 53 1.59 15.76 13.47
C TRP A 53 1.83 16.69 12.26
N LEU A 54 2.72 17.68 12.39
CA LEU A 54 3.07 18.57 11.28
C LEU A 54 3.75 17.79 10.15
N ALA A 55 4.63 16.84 10.49
CA ALA A 55 5.25 15.96 9.52
C ALA A 55 4.20 15.10 8.78
N ALA A 56 3.22 14.54 9.50
CA ALA A 56 2.12 13.78 8.90
C ALA A 56 1.31 14.64 7.93
N ARG A 57 0.93 15.88 8.29
CA ARG A 57 0.21 16.79 7.37
C ARG A 57 1.00 17.15 6.13
N ARG A 58 2.31 17.36 6.25
CA ARG A 58 3.19 17.59 5.08
C ARG A 58 3.25 16.36 4.18
N MET A 59 3.25 15.16 4.76
CA MET A 59 3.22 13.90 4.03
C MET A 59 1.88 13.71 3.30
N ASP A 60 0.76 14.02 3.94
CA ASP A 60 -0.57 13.97 3.32
C ASP A 60 -0.69 14.93 2.14
N LEU A 61 -0.21 16.17 2.29
CA LEU A 61 -0.22 17.15 1.20
C LEU A 61 0.64 16.71 0.03
N ARG A 62 1.82 16.14 0.32
CA ARG A 62 2.69 15.56 -0.71
C ARG A 62 1.99 14.41 -1.41
N TRP A 63 1.39 13.49 -0.65
CA TRP A 63 0.64 12.37 -1.21
C TRP A 63 -0.51 12.84 -2.09
N ALA A 64 -1.30 13.81 -1.61
CA ALA A 64 -2.41 14.37 -2.36
C ALA A 64 -1.94 14.99 -3.67
N ARG A 65 -0.81 15.70 -3.65
CA ARG A 65 -0.22 16.29 -4.87
C ARG A 65 0.30 15.24 -5.84
N VAL A 66 0.98 14.20 -5.35
CA VAL A 66 1.68 13.22 -6.19
C VAL A 66 0.73 12.13 -6.72
N HIS A 67 -0.24 11.69 -5.92
CA HIS A 67 -1.08 10.53 -6.22
C HIS A 67 -2.55 10.91 -6.46
N ALA A 68 -3.18 11.66 -5.55
CA ALA A 68 -4.62 11.92 -5.63
C ALA A 68 -5.00 12.96 -6.70
N ALA A 69 -4.32 14.10 -6.75
CA ALA A 69 -4.64 15.20 -7.65
C ALA A 69 -4.59 14.79 -9.14
N PRO A 70 -3.59 14.03 -9.63
CA PRO A 70 -3.61 13.53 -11.00
C PRO A 70 -4.79 12.60 -11.28
N TRP A 71 -5.18 11.76 -10.32
CA TRP A 71 -6.33 10.88 -10.45
C TRP A 71 -7.65 11.66 -10.49
N VAL A 72 -7.85 12.64 -9.60
CA VAL A 72 -9.02 13.52 -9.61
C VAL A 72 -9.10 14.29 -10.93
N ALA A 73 -7.99 14.86 -11.39
CA ALA A 73 -7.94 15.60 -12.65
C ALA A 73 -8.31 14.73 -13.87
N ARG A 74 -7.93 13.45 -13.87
CA ARG A 74 -8.39 12.49 -14.90
C ARG A 74 -9.89 12.25 -14.78
N ARG A 75 -10.39 12.02 -13.56
CA ARG A 75 -11.82 11.77 -13.29
C ARG A 75 -12.71 12.91 -13.75
N VAL A 76 -12.34 14.15 -13.45
CA VAL A 76 -13.07 15.36 -13.87
C VAL A 76 -13.10 15.51 -15.39
N ARG A 77 -12.02 15.12 -16.08
CA ARG A 77 -11.92 15.11 -17.55
C ARG A 77 -12.60 13.91 -18.21
N GLY A 78 -13.20 13.00 -17.44
CA GLY A 78 -13.77 11.76 -17.95
C GLY A 78 -12.73 10.75 -18.45
N VAL A 79 -11.44 10.92 -18.11
CA VAL A 79 -10.35 10.03 -18.52
C VAL A 79 -10.20 8.89 -17.52
N SER A 80 -10.23 7.65 -18.00
CA SER A 80 -9.98 6.43 -17.23
C SER A 80 -8.56 5.90 -17.44
N SER A 81 -8.07 5.10 -16.49
CA SER A 81 -6.82 4.35 -16.67
C SER A 81 -6.94 3.23 -17.72
N GLY A 82 -8.16 2.86 -18.09
CA GLY A 82 -8.44 1.90 -19.15
C GLY A 82 -8.61 2.52 -20.54
N ASP A 83 -8.56 3.84 -20.69
CA ASP A 83 -8.77 4.49 -21.98
C ASP A 83 -7.66 4.09 -22.96
N GLY A 84 -8.05 3.59 -24.14
CA GLY A 84 -7.10 3.10 -25.15
C GLY A 84 -6.38 1.80 -24.79
N VAL A 85 -6.70 1.18 -23.65
CA VAL A 85 -6.12 -0.12 -23.25
C VAL A 85 -7.00 -1.24 -23.81
N ASN A 86 -6.43 -2.04 -24.70
CA ASN A 86 -7.10 -3.25 -25.18
C ASN A 86 -7.16 -4.32 -24.08
N PRO A 87 -8.26 -5.08 -23.99
CA PRO A 87 -8.36 -6.18 -23.03
C PRO A 87 -7.29 -7.24 -23.32
N LYS A 88 -6.71 -7.83 -22.25
CA LYS A 88 -5.76 -8.94 -22.38
C LYS A 88 -6.37 -10.17 -23.07
N ARG A 89 -7.69 -10.31 -22.99
CA ARG A 89 -8.50 -11.32 -23.68
C ARG A 89 -9.66 -10.61 -24.38
N PRO A 90 -9.49 -10.15 -25.63
CA PRO A 90 -10.57 -9.48 -26.36
C PRO A 90 -11.70 -10.43 -26.74
N GLU A 91 -11.38 -11.70 -26.91
CA GLU A 91 -12.33 -12.76 -27.27
C GLU A 91 -12.57 -13.67 -26.06
N LEU A 92 -13.84 -13.97 -25.78
CA LEU A 92 -14.27 -14.84 -24.69
C LEU A 92 -14.13 -16.32 -25.07
N LEU A 93 -12.93 -16.75 -25.42
CA LEU A 93 -12.65 -18.16 -25.72
C LEU A 93 -12.41 -18.97 -24.43
N PRO A 94 -12.68 -20.29 -24.43
CA PRO A 94 -12.30 -21.17 -23.32
C PRO A 94 -10.77 -21.17 -23.10
N PHE A 95 -10.35 -21.52 -21.88
CA PHE A 95 -8.95 -21.73 -21.54
C PHE A 95 -8.52 -23.17 -21.83
#